data_AF-A0A4R7CUE2-F1
#
_entry.id   AF-A0A4R7CUE2-F1
#
_cell.length_a   1.000
_cell.length_b   1.000
_cell.length_c   1.000
_cell.angle_alpha   90.00
_cell.angle_beta   90.00
_cell.angle_gamma   90.00
#
_symmetry.space_group_name_H-M   'P 1'
#
loop_
_entity.id
_entity.type
_entity.pdbx_description
1 polymer ?
#
loop_
_entity_poly.entity_id
_entity_poly.type
_entity_poly.pdbx_seq_one_letter_code
_entity_poly.pdbx_strand_id
1 'polypeptide(L)'
;MKENLQMTISGKDGTQSWYSVEVAKSTGFISVLLNGFNGFRAKFHVTKRRGTFEVVALDKHIDIKEHKELYKKLQIIGKRFLT
;
A
#
# COMPACT_ATOMS: atom_id res chain seq x y z
N MET A 1 13.95 -0.20 9.53
CA MET A 1 13.75 -1.61 9.12
C MET A 1 13.11 -1.63 7.75
N LYS A 2 13.55 -2.54 6.86
CA LYS A 2 12.94 -2.76 5.54
C LYS A 2 12.50 -4.22 5.43
N GLU A 3 11.32 -4.46 4.87
CA GLU A 3 10.78 -5.80 4.62
C GLU A 3 10.22 -5.90 3.20
N ASN A 4 10.40 -7.05 2.56
CA ASN A 4 9.79 -7.37 1.28
C ASN A 4 8.64 -8.37 1.49
N LEU A 5 7.50 -8.09 0.87
CA LEU A 5 6.27 -8.87 0.99
C LEU A 5 5.69 -9.12 -0.39
N GLN A 6 4.87 -10.16 -0.49
CA GLN A 6 3.98 -10.37 -1.63
C GLN A 6 2.55 -10.01 -1.25
N MET A 7 1.85 -9.37 -2.18
CA MET A 7 0.47 -8.96 -1.99
C MET A 7 -0.33 -9.26 -3.26
N THR A 8 -1.54 -9.79 -3.09
CA THR A 8 -2.51 -9.92 -4.18
C THR A 8 -3.52 -8.80 -4.14
N ILE A 9 -3.88 -8.28 -5.32
CA ILE A 9 -5.00 -7.37 -5.52
C ILE A 9 -5.95 -8.01 -6.52
N SER A 10 -7.23 -8.08 -6.13
CA SER A 10 -8.29 -8.61 -6.99
C SER A 10 -8.72 -7.55 -8.00
N GLY A 11 -8.78 -7.95 -9.27
CA GLY A 11 -9.41 -7.20 -10.35
C GLY A 11 -10.93 -7.23 -10.27
N LYS A 12 -11.59 -6.32 -11.00
CA LYS A 12 -13.06 -6.27 -11.09
C LYS A 12 -13.66 -7.48 -11.84
N ASP A 13 -12.86 -8.11 -12.68
CA ASP A 13 -13.17 -9.28 -13.50
C ASP A 13 -12.91 -10.61 -12.77
N GLY A 14 -12.58 -10.58 -11.47
CA GLY A 14 -12.26 -11.76 -10.68
C GLY A 14 -10.82 -12.25 -10.84
N THR A 15 -9.99 -11.58 -11.64
CA THR A 15 -8.56 -11.88 -11.71
C THR A 15 -7.86 -11.54 -10.40
N GLN A 16 -6.74 -12.21 -10.11
CA GLN A 16 -5.84 -11.83 -9.02
C GLN A 16 -4.45 -11.64 -9.58
N SER A 17 -3.86 -10.48 -9.30
CA SER A 17 -2.49 -10.17 -9.69
C SER A 17 -1.59 -10.10 -8.47
N TRP A 18 -0.39 -10.68 -8.61
CA TRP A 18 0.65 -10.68 -7.58
C TRP A 18 1.55 -9.46 -7.73
N TYR A 19 1.81 -8.79 -6.62
CA TYR A 19 2.66 -7.62 -6.57
C TYR A 19 3.72 -7.77 -5.50
N SER A 20 4.94 -7.34 -5.84
CA SER A 20 6.03 -7.22 -4.87
C SER A 20 5.91 -5.89 -4.14
N VAL A 21 6.02 -5.94 -2.82
CA VAL A 21 5.86 -4.79 -1.94
C VAL A 21 7.11 -4.65 -1.07
N GLU A 22 7.78 -3.50 -1.13
CA GLU A 22 8.82 -3.13 -0.16
C GLU A 22 8.20 -2.20 0.89
N VAL A 23 8.34 -2.55 2.17
CA VAL A 23 7.87 -1.75 3.31
C VAL A 23 9.08 -1.23 4.07
N ALA A 24 9.18 0.09 4.20
CA ALA A 24 10.20 0.75 5.01
C ALA A 24 9.54 1.48 6.19
N LYS A 25 9.90 1.08 7.42
CA LYS A 25 9.36 1.68 8.64
C LYS A 25 10.16 2.92 9.06
N SER A 26 9.44 4.00 9.36
CA SER A 26 9.94 5.26 9.90
C SER A 26 9.16 5.66 11.16
N THR A 27 9.61 6.70 11.87
CA THR A 27 8.92 7.18 13.06
C THR A 27 7.55 7.76 12.69
N GLY A 28 6.48 7.10 13.16
CA GLY A 28 5.08 7.55 12.95
C GLY A 28 4.44 7.15 11.61
N PHE A 29 5.20 6.54 10.68
CA PHE A 29 4.66 6.09 9.39
C PHE A 29 5.48 4.95 8.78
N ILE A 30 4.89 4.28 7.78
CA ILE A 30 5.61 3.40 6.87
C ILE A 30 5.56 3.97 5.45
N SER A 31 6.64 3.80 4.71
CA SER A 31 6.63 3.93 3.25
C SER A 31 6.42 2.55 2.64
N VAL A 32 5.45 2.43 1.74
CA VAL A 32 5.15 1.22 1.01
C VAL A 32 5.41 1.47 -0.48
N LEU A 33 6.25 0.65 -1.07
CA LEU A 33 6.58 0.70 -2.48
C LEU A 33 6.01 -0.54 -3.16
N LEU A 34 5.14 -0.32 -4.13
CA LEU A 34 4.50 -1.35 -4.92
C LEU A 34 5.13 -1.40 -6.31
N ASN A 35 5.67 -2.56 -6.68
CA ASN A 35 6.27 -2.76 -8.00
C ASN A 35 5.30 -3.54 -8.90
N GLY A 36 5.04 -3.00 -10.10
CA GLY A 36 4.30 -3.70 -11.16
C GLY A 36 2.78 -3.46 -11.19
N PHE A 37 2.24 -2.62 -10.30
CA PHE A 37 0.82 -2.28 -10.31
C PHE A 37 0.47 -1.47 -11.54
N ASN A 38 -0.41 -2.00 -12.40
CA ASN A 38 -0.80 -1.39 -13.68
C ASN A 38 0.42 -0.99 -14.54
N GLY A 39 1.51 -1.75 -14.47
CA GLY A 39 2.74 -1.50 -15.24
C GLY A 39 3.65 -0.39 -14.68
N PHE A 40 3.36 0.16 -13.50
CA PHE A 40 4.22 1.18 -12.86
C PHE A 40 4.66 0.82 -11.44
N ARG A 41 5.60 1.62 -10.93
CA ARG A 41 6.12 1.57 -9.56
C ARG A 41 5.49 2.70 -8.77
N ALA A 42 4.76 2.38 -7.72
CA ALA A 42 4.00 3.34 -6.93
C ALA A 42 4.50 3.40 -5.49
N LYS A 43 4.55 4.60 -4.90
CA LYS A 43 4.94 4.80 -3.51
C LYS A 43 3.80 5.39 -2.70
N PHE A 44 3.59 4.84 -1.51
CA PHE A 44 2.55 5.22 -0.58
C PHE A 44 3.14 5.49 0.80
N HIS A 45 2.55 6.42 1.52
CA HIS A 45 2.75 6.57 2.96
C HIS A 45 1.52 6.06 3.69
N VAL A 46 1.74 5.25 4.72
CA VAL A 46 0.69 4.82 5.64
C VAL A 46 1.02 5.35 7.03
N THR A 47 0.09 6.07 7.63
CA THR A 47 0.20 6.66 8.97
C THR A 47 -0.94 6.18 9.85
N LYS A 48 -0.67 5.93 11.13
CA LYS A 48 -1.72 5.65 12.12
C LYS A 48 -2.17 6.96 12.77
N ARG A 49 -3.44 7.34 12.62
CA ARG A 49 -4.03 8.53 13.26
C ARG A 49 -5.33 8.15 13.94
N ARG A 50 -5.48 8.46 15.24
CA ARG A 50 -6.72 8.24 16.01
C ARG A 50 -7.33 6.83 15.84
N GLY A 51 -6.48 5.81 15.76
CA GLY A 51 -6.90 4.40 15.59
C GLY A 51 -7.19 3.97 14.15
N THR A 52 -7.13 4.87 13.17
CA THR A 52 -7.27 4.56 11.74
C THR A 52 -5.92 4.60 11.02
N PHE A 53 -5.82 3.87 9.90
CA PHE A 53 -4.65 3.90 9.01
C PHE A 53 -5.00 4.74 7.79
N GLU A 54 -4.39 5.93 7.71
CA GLU A 54 -4.50 6.83 6.56
C GLU A 54 -3.45 6.43 5.52
N VAL A 55 -3.85 6.35 4.25
CA VAL A 55 -2.96 6.02 3.13
C VAL A 55 -2.92 7.20 2.16
N VAL A 56 -1.71 7.63 1.82
CA VAL A 56 -1.46 8.73 0.89
C VAL A 56 -0.57 8.23 -0.24
N ALA A 57 -1.00 8.39 -1.49
CA ALA A 57 -0.13 8.17 -2.65
C ALA A 57 0.86 9.33 -2.78
N LEU A 58 2.13 9.02 -3.01
CA LEU A 58 3.16 10.03 -3.26
C LEU A 58 3.31 10.34 -4.76
N ASP A 59 2.76 9.47 -5.62
CA ASP A 59 2.66 9.73 -7.04
C ASP A 59 1.38 10.52 -7.33
N LYS A 60 1.53 11.67 -8.00
CA LYS A 60 0.43 12.59 -8.32
C LYS A 60 -0.56 12.01 -9.32
N HIS A 61 -0.17 10.99 -10.09
CA HIS A 61 -1.02 10.35 -11.08
C HIS A 61 -1.89 9.23 -10.49
N ILE A 62 -1.73 8.92 -9.20
CA ILE A 62 -2.49 7.88 -8.52
C ILE A 62 -3.51 8.52 -7.58
N ASP A 63 -4.79 8.50 -7.97
CA ASP A 63 -5.86 8.71 -7.01
C ASP A 63 -6.15 7.40 -6.27
N ILE A 64 -5.59 7.27 -5.06
CA ILE A 64 -5.75 6.07 -4.24
C ILE A 64 -7.22 5.78 -3.88
N LYS A 65 -8.11 6.78 -3.93
CA LYS A 65 -9.54 6.59 -3.64
C LYS A 65 -10.25 5.80 -4.73
N GLU A 66 -9.75 5.83 -5.96
CA GLU A 66 -10.27 5.03 -7.06
C GLU A 66 -9.87 3.55 -6.94
N HIS A 67 -8.81 3.26 -6.19
CA HIS A 67 -8.26 1.92 -5.98
C HIS A 67 -8.64 1.34 -4.60
N LYS A 68 -9.94 1.14 -4.36
CA LYS A 68 -10.48 0.68 -3.06
C LYS A 68 -9.80 -0.58 -2.48
N GLU A 69 -9.53 -1.58 -3.30
CA GLU A 69 -8.89 -2.82 -2.84
C GLU A 69 -7.42 -2.61 -2.47
N LEU A 70 -6.67 -1.85 -3.27
CA LEU A 70 -5.30 -1.47 -2.93
C LEU A 70 -5.27 -0.67 -1.63
N TYR A 71 -6.17 0.30 -1.46
CA TYR A 71 -6.27 1.09 -0.23
C TYR A 71 -6.46 0.21 1.01
N LYS A 72 -7.42 -0.74 0.98
CA LYS A 72 -7.64 -1.69 2.08
C LYS A 72 -6.38 -2.52 2.38
N LYS A 73 -5.71 -3.04 1.35
CA LYS A 73 -4.49 -3.83 1.55
C LYS A 73 -3.37 -3.01 2.18
N LEU A 74 -3.20 -1.76 1.77
CA LEU A 74 -2.24 -0.83 2.38
C LEU A 74 -2.58 -0.52 3.85
N GLN A 75 -3.86 -0.43 4.21
CA GLN A 75 -4.27 -0.30 5.62
C GLN A 75 -3.94 -1.54 6.45
N ILE A 76 -4.09 -2.75 5.89
CA ILE A 76 -3.70 -4.00 6.56
C ILE A 76 -2.19 -4.03 6.79
N ILE A 77 -1.40 -3.62 5.80
CA ILE A 77 0.06 -3.46 5.96
C ILE A 77 0.34 -2.43 7.06
N GLY A 78 -0.31 -1.26 7.04
CA GLY A 78 -0.22 -0.27 8.10
C GLY A 78 -0.46 -0.86 9.49
N LYS A 79 -1.54 -1.64 9.64
CA LYS A 79 -1.86 -2.34 10.89
C LYS A 79 -0.78 -3.31 11.33
N ARG A 80 -0.16 -4.05 10.41
CA ARG A 80 0.92 -4.98 10.74
C ARG A 80 2.19 -4.29 11.27
N PHE A 81 2.52 -3.11 10.75
CA PHE A 81 3.83 -2.49 11.02
C PHE A 81 3.80 -1.30 11.99
N LEU A 82 2.64 -0.67 12.18
CA LEU A 82 2.45 0.52 13.03
C LEU A 82 1.59 0.25 14.27
N THR A 83 1.29 -1.03 14.55
CA THR A 83 0.73 -1.46 15.84
C THR A 83 1.85 -2.03 16.67
#